data_AF-A0A4Q2L850-F1
#
_entry.id   AF-A0A4Q2L850-F1
#
_cell.length_a   1.000
_cell.length_b   1.000
_cell.length_c   1.000
_cell.angle_alpha   90.00
_cell.angle_beta   90.00
_cell.angle_gamma   90.00
#
_symmetry.space_group_name_H-M   'P 1'
#
loop_
_entity.id
_entity.type
_entity.pdbx_description
1 polymer ?
#
loop_
_entity_poly.entity_id
_entity_poly.type
_entity_poly.pdbx_seq_one_letter_code
_entity_poly.pdbx_strand_id
1 'polypeptide(L)'
;MSMSMPEQNPAVTVAQSAALGLIGSFPGMGVLTGAVQGAFAAKARARDEDFWAMVNARVGALERDLDRVLAWDDNEFVAAAHRIARAAQETADEAKRRILAAALAHSGSWSELPWDEREFLLDIVVDLNAREVYLLGFLHDPREWLTNRGVDPNLIAGNNLPGSIADLIRTRVAGDALSFDQAEDAIDGLQRRGLADVPLRTQMSGSGPLAKRTTALGDRVLRFVGDAVTPQRGDTGSA
;
A
#
# COMPACT_ATOMS: atom_id res chain seq x y z
N MET A 1 -44.72 17.21 -13.34
CA MET A 1 -43.72 17.65 -12.34
C MET A 1 -42.50 16.76 -12.50
N SER A 2 -41.56 17.18 -13.32
CA SER A 2 -40.27 16.48 -13.49
C SER A 2 -39.22 17.29 -12.74
N MET A 3 -38.65 16.68 -11.71
CA MET A 3 -37.61 17.26 -10.88
C MET A 3 -36.28 16.98 -11.57
N SER A 4 -35.76 17.95 -12.30
CA SER A 4 -34.42 17.89 -12.90
C SER A 4 -33.37 18.00 -11.79
N MET A 5 -32.64 16.92 -11.53
CA MET A 5 -31.41 16.95 -10.75
C MET A 5 -30.38 17.86 -11.46
N PRO A 6 -29.71 18.80 -10.78
CA PRO A 6 -28.60 19.51 -11.39
C PRO A 6 -27.42 18.54 -11.54
N GLU A 7 -26.94 18.37 -12.78
CA GLU A 7 -25.64 17.78 -13.09
C GLU A 7 -24.56 18.48 -12.28
N GLN A 8 -23.80 17.70 -11.49
CA GLN A 8 -22.59 18.19 -10.82
C GLN A 8 -21.50 18.38 -11.88
N ASN A 9 -21.47 19.57 -12.47
CA ASN A 9 -20.40 19.96 -13.38
C ASN A 9 -19.17 20.39 -12.56
N PRO A 10 -17.99 19.76 -12.74
CA PRO A 10 -16.76 20.10 -12.02
C PRO A 10 -16.36 21.58 -12.18
N ALA A 11 -16.81 22.26 -13.25
CA ALA A 11 -16.61 23.69 -13.44
C ALA A 11 -17.34 24.55 -12.40
N VAL A 12 -18.48 24.09 -11.86
CA VAL A 12 -19.25 24.79 -10.83
C VAL A 12 -18.55 24.70 -9.47
N THR A 13 -17.92 23.57 -9.18
CA THR A 13 -17.11 23.38 -7.95
C THR A 13 -15.85 24.25 -7.96
N VAL A 14 -15.19 24.38 -9.11
CA VAL A 14 -14.04 25.30 -9.28
C VAL A 14 -14.49 26.76 -9.11
N ALA A 15 -15.63 27.14 -9.67
CA ALA A 15 -16.17 28.50 -9.53
C ALA A 15 -16.59 28.85 -8.09
N GLN A 16 -17.16 27.89 -7.34
CA GLN A 16 -17.53 28.11 -5.94
C GLN A 16 -16.30 28.23 -5.03
N SER A 17 -15.22 27.50 -5.32
CA SER A 17 -13.97 27.62 -4.55
C SER A 17 -13.21 28.93 -4.79
N ALA A 18 -13.40 29.59 -5.94
CA ALA A 18 -12.85 30.92 -6.21
C ALA A 18 -13.54 32.03 -5.40
N ALA A 19 -14.80 31.85 -4.99
CA ALA A 19 -15.58 32.87 -4.29
C ALA A 19 -15.18 33.05 -2.80
N LEU A 20 -14.47 32.09 -2.20
CA LEU A 20 -14.06 32.12 -0.79
C LEU A 20 -12.64 32.68 -0.55
N GLY A 21 -11.90 33.06 -1.61
CA GLY A 21 -10.51 33.55 -1.53
C GLY A 21 -10.34 35.07 -1.29
N LEU A 22 -11.39 35.80 -0.90
CA LEU A 22 -11.39 37.27 -0.84
C LEU A 22 -10.95 37.87 0.52
N ILE A 23 -10.03 37.25 1.25
CA ILE A 23 -9.39 37.90 2.42
C ILE A 23 -7.89 37.62 2.40
N GLY A 24 -7.11 38.55 1.84
CA GLY A 24 -5.64 38.50 1.83
C GLY A 24 -5.02 39.12 0.58
N SER A 25 -5.22 40.42 0.39
CA SER A 25 -4.86 41.19 -0.81
C SER A 25 -3.38 41.55 -0.90
N PHE A 26 -2.63 40.85 -1.76
CA PHE A 26 -1.47 41.38 -2.48
C PHE A 26 -1.88 41.64 -3.95
N PRO A 27 -1.68 42.86 -4.50
CA PRO A 27 -2.04 43.15 -5.89
C PRO A 27 -1.19 42.31 -6.86
N GLY A 28 -1.83 41.45 -7.65
CA GLY A 28 -1.21 40.70 -8.76
C GLY A 28 -1.08 39.18 -8.59
N MET A 29 -1.33 38.61 -7.40
CA MET A 29 -1.13 37.17 -7.12
C MET A 29 -2.36 36.42 -6.57
N GLY A 30 -3.47 37.11 -6.27
CA GLY A 30 -4.59 36.55 -5.47
C GLY A 30 -5.58 35.61 -6.17
N VAL A 31 -5.67 35.60 -7.51
CA VAL A 31 -6.67 34.76 -8.22
C VAL A 31 -6.15 33.33 -8.41
N LEU A 32 -4.83 33.16 -8.53
CA LEU A 32 -4.21 31.85 -8.69
C LEU A 32 -4.14 31.09 -7.35
N THR A 33 -3.99 31.78 -6.22
CA THR A 33 -3.90 31.14 -4.89
C THR A 33 -5.22 30.50 -4.45
N GLY A 34 -6.36 31.17 -4.66
CA GLY A 34 -7.67 30.62 -4.27
C GLY A 34 -8.09 29.39 -5.09
N ALA A 35 -7.87 29.40 -6.41
CA ALA A 35 -8.17 28.27 -7.27
C ALA A 35 -7.25 27.06 -6.99
N VAL A 36 -5.97 27.32 -6.74
CA VAL A 36 -4.99 26.29 -6.37
C VAL A 36 -5.31 25.70 -4.98
N GLN A 37 -5.66 26.55 -4.00
CA GLN A 37 -6.10 26.08 -2.67
C GLN A 37 -7.40 25.25 -2.76
N GLY A 38 -8.38 25.69 -3.55
CA GLY A 38 -9.61 24.95 -3.81
C GLY A 38 -9.36 23.59 -4.47
N ALA A 39 -8.51 23.56 -5.50
CA ALA A 39 -8.11 22.32 -6.16
C ALA A 39 -7.34 21.38 -5.22
N PHE A 40 -6.45 21.90 -4.37
CA PHE A 40 -5.77 21.09 -3.37
C PHE A 40 -6.72 20.54 -2.32
N ALA A 41 -7.68 21.34 -1.83
CA ALA A 41 -8.68 20.90 -0.86
C ALA A 41 -9.59 19.81 -1.46
N ALA A 42 -10.05 19.99 -2.70
CA ALA A 42 -10.84 19.00 -3.42
C ALA A 42 -10.05 17.70 -3.63
N LYS A 43 -8.78 17.79 -4.05
CA LYS A 43 -7.91 16.63 -4.25
C LYS A 43 -7.50 15.95 -2.95
N ALA A 44 -7.38 16.69 -1.85
CA ALA A 44 -7.15 16.12 -0.52
C ALA A 44 -8.39 15.35 -0.06
N ARG A 45 -9.57 15.95 -0.20
CA ARG A 45 -10.85 15.31 0.14
C ARG A 45 -11.10 14.03 -0.66
N ALA A 46 -10.89 14.05 -1.97
CA ALA A 46 -11.01 12.86 -2.81
C ALA A 46 -10.06 11.75 -2.35
N ARG A 47 -8.80 12.08 -2.04
CA ARG A 47 -7.83 11.10 -1.52
C ARG A 47 -8.22 10.53 -0.15
N ASP A 48 -8.80 11.34 0.72
CA ASP A 48 -9.29 10.90 2.02
C ASP A 48 -10.49 9.96 1.85
N GLU A 49 -11.45 10.33 1.00
CA GLU A 49 -12.63 9.50 0.67
C GLU A 49 -12.21 8.15 0.08
N ASP A 50 -11.27 8.15 -0.89
CA ASP A 50 -10.70 6.93 -1.48
C ASP A 50 -10.00 6.06 -0.41
N PHE A 51 -9.24 6.67 0.49
CA PHE A 51 -8.55 5.96 1.55
C PHE A 51 -9.52 5.26 2.50
N TRP A 52 -10.54 5.96 2.97
CA TRP A 52 -11.56 5.37 3.85
C TRP A 52 -12.41 4.32 3.14
N ALA A 53 -12.65 4.45 1.83
CA ALA A 53 -13.29 3.41 1.04
C ALA A 53 -12.44 2.13 1.01
N MET A 54 -11.12 2.24 0.85
CA MET A 54 -10.20 1.09 0.92
C MET A 54 -10.22 0.43 2.31
N VAL A 55 -10.25 1.22 3.38
CA VAL A 55 -10.34 0.71 4.76
C VAL A 55 -11.65 -0.05 4.96
N ASN A 56 -12.78 0.55 4.58
CA ASN A 56 -14.10 -0.06 4.73
C ASN A 56 -14.23 -1.38 3.95
N ALA A 57 -13.72 -1.41 2.71
CA ALA A 57 -13.70 -2.64 1.91
C ALA A 57 -12.91 -3.75 2.60
N ARG A 58 -11.79 -3.42 3.28
CA ARG A 58 -10.97 -4.38 4.00
C ARG A 58 -11.60 -4.83 5.31
N VAL A 59 -12.18 -3.94 6.09
CA VAL A 59 -12.90 -4.32 7.31
C VAL A 59 -14.09 -5.22 6.97
N GLY A 60 -14.85 -4.89 5.92
CA GLY A 60 -15.97 -5.70 5.45
C GLY A 60 -15.54 -7.09 4.96
N ALA A 61 -14.42 -7.19 4.23
CA ALA A 61 -13.87 -8.47 3.78
C ALA A 61 -13.39 -9.38 4.92
N LEU A 62 -13.07 -8.79 6.08
CA LEU A 62 -12.66 -9.54 7.27
C LEU A 62 -13.87 -10.01 8.11
N GLU A 63 -15.11 -9.80 7.61
CA GLU A 63 -16.39 -10.11 8.28
C GLU A 63 -16.44 -9.59 9.72
N ARG A 64 -15.76 -8.47 9.99
CA ARG A 64 -15.64 -7.92 11.33
C ARG A 64 -16.85 -7.06 11.67
N ASP A 65 -17.08 -6.93 12.97
CA ASP A 65 -18.18 -6.16 13.55
C ASP A 65 -18.01 -4.67 13.19
N LEU A 66 -18.57 -4.29 12.04
CA LEU A 66 -18.47 -2.94 11.48
C LEU A 66 -18.97 -1.91 12.50
N ASP A 67 -19.93 -2.30 13.33
CA ASP A 67 -20.50 -1.48 14.39
C ASP A 67 -19.46 -1.10 15.45
N ARG A 68 -18.50 -1.98 15.79
CA ARG A 68 -17.38 -1.64 16.68
C ARG A 68 -16.37 -0.70 16.02
N VAL A 69 -16.09 -0.90 14.73
CA VAL A 69 -15.21 0.00 13.98
C VAL A 69 -15.81 1.41 13.89
N LEU A 70 -17.13 1.49 13.70
CA LEU A 70 -17.89 2.74 13.58
C LEU A 70 -18.27 3.36 14.93
N ALA A 71 -18.15 2.64 16.04
CA ALA A 71 -18.44 3.16 17.37
C ALA A 71 -17.37 4.15 17.87
N TRP A 72 -16.14 4.11 17.32
CA TRP A 72 -15.00 4.95 17.74
C TRP A 72 -14.72 4.92 19.25
N ASP A 73 -15.12 3.85 19.94
CA ASP A 73 -14.92 3.66 21.39
C ASP A 73 -13.53 3.08 21.73
N ASP A 74 -12.84 2.54 20.72
CA ASP A 74 -11.50 2.01 20.79
C ASP A 74 -10.44 3.11 20.60
N ASN A 75 -10.00 3.72 21.70
CA ASN A 75 -8.97 4.77 21.70
C ASN A 75 -7.65 4.33 21.02
N GLU A 76 -7.29 3.05 21.12
CA GLU A 76 -6.09 2.48 20.48
C GLU A 76 -6.26 2.49 18.96
N PHE A 77 -7.42 2.05 18.47
CA PHE A 77 -7.77 2.13 17.05
C PHE A 77 -7.81 3.57 16.54
N VAL A 78 -8.39 4.51 17.29
CA VAL A 78 -8.45 5.93 16.91
C VAL A 78 -7.05 6.52 16.76
N ALA A 79 -6.13 6.21 17.69
CA ALA A 79 -4.74 6.64 17.60
C ALA A 79 -4.03 6.07 16.37
N ALA A 80 -4.20 4.77 16.10
CA ALA A 80 -3.68 4.12 14.90
C ALA A 80 -4.26 4.73 13.61
N ALA A 81 -5.56 4.99 13.60
CA ALA A 81 -6.28 5.61 12.49
C ALA A 81 -5.72 7.00 12.15
N HIS A 82 -5.50 7.86 13.15
CA HIS A 82 -4.91 9.17 12.93
C HIS A 82 -3.49 9.10 12.35
N ARG A 83 -2.65 8.20 12.89
CA ARG A 83 -1.29 8.00 12.40
C ARG A 83 -1.26 7.52 10.96
N ILE A 84 -2.08 6.51 10.64
CA ILE A 84 -2.13 5.92 9.29
C ILE A 84 -2.73 6.91 8.29
N ALA A 85 -3.80 7.62 8.65
CA ALA A 85 -4.41 8.62 7.79
C ALA A 85 -3.39 9.70 7.41
N ARG A 86 -2.59 10.18 8.37
CA ARG A 86 -1.50 11.11 8.10
C ARG A 86 -0.46 10.52 7.14
N ALA A 87 0.01 9.31 7.38
CA ALA A 87 0.96 8.63 6.50
C ALA A 87 0.39 8.42 5.08
N ALA A 88 -0.92 8.16 4.96
CA ALA A 88 -1.61 8.01 3.69
C ALA A 88 -1.73 9.34 2.92
N GLN A 89 -1.92 10.45 3.62
CA GLN A 89 -1.97 11.80 3.06
C GLN A 89 -0.59 12.29 2.59
N GLU A 90 0.47 11.90 3.28
CA GLU A 90 1.87 12.25 2.98
C GLU A 90 2.43 11.47 1.78
N THR A 91 1.79 10.38 1.35
CA THR A 91 2.24 9.58 0.20
C THR A 91 1.41 9.81 -1.07
N ALA A 92 2.11 9.94 -2.20
CA ALA A 92 1.48 9.91 -3.53
C ALA A 92 1.25 8.48 -4.03
N ASP A 93 1.95 7.49 -3.48
CA ASP A 93 1.91 6.09 -3.92
C ASP A 93 0.62 5.39 -3.46
N GLU A 94 -0.21 4.99 -4.44
CA GLU A 94 -1.47 4.30 -4.19
C GLU A 94 -1.29 2.88 -3.63
N ALA A 95 -0.26 2.17 -4.05
CA ALA A 95 0.05 0.85 -3.49
C ALA A 95 0.39 0.98 -2.01
N LYS A 96 1.13 2.02 -1.62
CA LYS A 96 1.37 2.34 -0.21
C LYS A 96 0.08 2.66 0.54
N ARG A 97 -0.85 3.45 -0.04
CA ARG A 97 -2.15 3.72 0.59
C ARG A 97 -2.97 2.45 0.81
N ARG A 98 -2.98 1.51 -0.15
CA ARG A 98 -3.64 0.21 0.00
C ARG A 98 -3.05 -0.63 1.14
N ILE A 99 -1.72 -0.66 1.26
CA ILE A 99 -1.02 -1.35 2.36
C ILE A 99 -1.40 -0.72 3.71
N LEU A 100 -1.39 0.61 3.79
CA LEU A 100 -1.78 1.36 4.99
C LEU A 100 -3.24 1.09 5.38
N ALA A 101 -4.15 1.05 4.42
CA ALA A 101 -5.56 0.74 4.66
C ALA A 101 -5.74 -0.69 5.21
N ALA A 102 -4.99 -1.66 4.68
CA ALA A 102 -5.03 -3.03 5.17
C ALA A 102 -4.44 -3.19 6.57
N ALA A 103 -3.36 -2.45 6.88
CA ALA A 103 -2.79 -2.41 8.22
C ALA A 103 -3.77 -1.81 9.24
N LEU A 104 -4.46 -0.71 8.88
CA LEU A 104 -5.49 -0.10 9.73
C LEU A 104 -6.64 -1.07 10.01
N ALA A 105 -7.08 -1.83 9.00
CA ALA A 105 -8.13 -2.83 9.20
C ALA A 105 -7.73 -3.86 10.28
N HIS A 106 -6.44 -4.18 10.43
CA HIS A 106 -5.90 -5.12 11.42
C HIS A 106 -5.45 -4.50 12.74
N SER A 107 -5.53 -3.17 12.91
CA SER A 107 -5.04 -2.49 14.11
C SER A 107 -6.09 -2.30 15.21
N GLY A 108 -7.36 -2.63 14.98
CA GLY A 108 -8.40 -2.52 16.00
C GLY A 108 -8.39 -3.65 17.03
N SER A 109 -9.08 -3.46 18.16
CA SER A 109 -9.19 -4.40 19.29
C SER A 109 -9.78 -5.77 18.93
N TRP A 110 -10.41 -5.88 17.77
CA TRP A 110 -10.89 -7.14 17.19
C TRP A 110 -9.77 -8.01 16.60
N SER A 111 -8.55 -7.48 16.49
CA SER A 111 -7.40 -8.27 16.06
C SER A 111 -7.05 -9.34 17.08
N GLU A 112 -6.61 -10.50 16.61
CA GLU A 112 -6.09 -11.55 17.50
C GLU A 112 -4.72 -11.18 18.10
N LEU A 113 -4.09 -10.11 17.60
CA LEU A 113 -2.79 -9.65 18.07
C LEU A 113 -2.93 -8.72 19.29
N PRO A 114 -2.07 -8.88 20.31
CA PRO A 114 -1.97 -7.93 21.42
C PRO A 114 -1.71 -6.50 20.92
N TRP A 115 -2.16 -5.50 21.69
CA TRP A 115 -1.96 -4.09 21.34
C TRP A 115 -0.50 -3.75 21.02
N ASP A 116 0.42 -4.07 21.93
CA ASP A 116 1.85 -3.77 21.75
C ASP A 116 2.42 -4.37 20.46
N GLU A 117 1.95 -5.56 20.06
CA GLU A 117 2.37 -6.20 18.81
C GLU A 117 1.73 -5.52 17.59
N ARG A 118 0.46 -5.09 17.68
CA ARG A 118 -0.20 -4.30 16.62
C ARG A 118 0.52 -2.97 16.41
N GLU A 119 0.85 -2.26 17.49
CA GLU A 119 1.55 -0.97 17.45
C GLU A 119 2.94 -1.15 16.83
N PHE A 120 3.71 -2.12 17.31
CA PHE A 120 5.04 -2.43 16.76
C PHE A 120 5.01 -2.79 15.27
N LEU A 121 4.07 -3.64 14.83
CA LEU A 121 3.94 -3.99 13.42
C LEU A 121 3.46 -2.81 12.57
N LEU A 122 2.60 -1.96 13.13
CA LEU A 122 2.12 -0.77 12.47
C LEU A 122 3.26 0.21 12.18
N ASP A 123 4.16 0.41 13.14
CA ASP A 123 5.34 1.26 12.99
C ASP A 123 6.20 0.79 11.81
N ILE A 124 6.47 -0.52 11.75
CA ILE A 124 7.20 -1.11 10.64
C ILE A 124 6.48 -0.85 9.32
N VAL A 125 5.16 -1.12 9.26
CA VAL A 125 4.40 -0.96 8.02
C VAL A 125 4.34 0.49 7.56
N VAL A 126 4.24 1.47 8.48
CA VAL A 126 4.29 2.90 8.14
C VAL A 126 5.62 3.27 7.50
N ASP A 127 6.73 2.70 7.98
CA ASP A 127 8.07 2.99 7.48
C ASP A 127 8.45 2.24 6.18
N LEU A 128 7.76 1.15 5.86
CA LEU A 128 8.02 0.39 4.63
C LEU A 128 7.47 1.10 3.39
N ASN A 129 8.23 1.15 2.30
CA ASN A 129 7.67 1.58 1.02
C ASN A 129 6.91 0.44 0.32
N ALA A 130 6.13 0.75 -0.72
CA ALA A 130 5.32 -0.25 -1.42
C ALA A 130 6.17 -1.34 -2.10
N ARG A 131 7.38 -1.00 -2.55
CA ARG A 131 8.31 -1.95 -3.21
C ARG A 131 8.87 -2.96 -2.23
N GLU A 132 9.21 -2.52 -1.02
CA GLU A 132 9.66 -3.40 0.06
C GLU A 132 8.57 -4.41 0.41
N VAL A 133 7.31 -3.97 0.55
CA VAL A 133 6.19 -4.88 0.84
C VAL A 133 5.93 -5.85 -0.33
N TYR A 134 5.95 -5.36 -1.56
CA TYR A 134 5.81 -6.18 -2.77
C TYR A 134 6.90 -7.28 -2.85
N LEU A 135 8.16 -6.91 -2.62
CA LEU A 135 9.27 -7.85 -2.58
C LEU A 135 9.16 -8.82 -1.41
N LEU A 136 8.73 -8.34 -0.24
CA LEU A 136 8.53 -9.19 0.92
C LEU A 136 7.52 -10.32 0.62
N GLY A 137 6.45 -10.01 -0.12
CA GLY A 137 5.49 -11.00 -0.62
C GLY A 137 6.13 -12.05 -1.54
N PHE A 138 6.92 -11.61 -2.52
CA PHE A 138 7.66 -12.54 -3.38
C PHE A 138 8.63 -13.43 -2.57
N LEU A 139 9.34 -12.86 -1.61
CA LEU A 139 10.33 -13.57 -0.80
C LEU A 139 9.70 -14.54 0.19
N HIS A 140 8.42 -14.39 0.54
CA HIS A 140 7.71 -15.26 1.47
C HIS A 140 7.37 -16.61 0.84
N ASP A 141 6.73 -16.56 -0.33
CA ASP A 141 6.46 -17.74 -1.15
C ASP A 141 6.69 -17.42 -2.64
N PRO A 142 7.95 -17.57 -3.11
CA PRO A 142 8.26 -17.34 -4.52
C PRO A 142 7.47 -18.23 -5.47
N ARG A 143 7.11 -19.45 -5.05
CA ARG A 143 6.40 -20.42 -5.90
C ARG A 143 4.96 -20.00 -6.10
N GLU A 144 4.26 -19.72 -5.01
CA GLU A 144 2.87 -19.23 -5.07
C GLU A 144 2.80 -17.91 -5.83
N TRP A 145 3.73 -16.98 -5.55
CA TRP A 145 3.78 -15.68 -6.21
C TRP A 145 3.92 -15.79 -7.74
N LEU A 146 4.77 -16.71 -8.22
CA LEU A 146 4.96 -17.00 -9.65
C LEU A 146 3.74 -17.70 -10.25
N THR A 147 3.16 -18.66 -9.54
CA THR A 147 1.97 -19.41 -9.96
C THR A 147 0.79 -18.45 -10.18
N ASN A 148 0.58 -17.51 -9.25
CA ASN A 148 -0.47 -16.49 -9.34
C ASN A 148 -0.29 -15.54 -10.56
N ARG A 149 0.91 -15.50 -11.14
CA ARG A 149 1.22 -14.77 -12.37
C ARG A 149 1.24 -15.64 -13.63
N GLY A 150 0.84 -16.91 -13.52
CA GLY A 150 0.82 -17.86 -14.63
C GLY A 150 2.20 -18.37 -15.02
N VAL A 151 3.18 -18.29 -14.13
CA VAL A 151 4.52 -18.84 -14.34
C VAL A 151 4.61 -20.15 -13.58
N ASP A 152 4.84 -21.26 -14.29
CA ASP A 152 5.02 -22.58 -13.67
C ASP A 152 6.38 -22.64 -12.94
N PRO A 153 6.39 -22.77 -11.60
CA PRO A 153 7.64 -22.83 -10.83
C PRO A 153 8.48 -24.08 -11.16
N ASN A 154 7.87 -25.15 -11.67
CA ASN A 154 8.58 -26.39 -12.01
C ASN A 154 9.42 -26.22 -13.27
N LEU A 155 9.00 -25.37 -14.21
CA LEU A 155 9.80 -25.04 -15.40
C LEU A 155 11.06 -24.24 -15.04
N ILE A 156 11.00 -23.45 -13.96
CA ILE A 156 12.15 -22.71 -13.42
C ILE A 156 13.10 -23.65 -12.69
N ALA A 157 12.56 -24.61 -11.93
CA ALA A 157 13.37 -25.56 -11.16
C ALA A 157 14.03 -26.66 -12.02
N GLY A 158 13.45 -27.00 -13.18
CA GLY A 158 13.88 -28.14 -14.01
C GLY A 158 14.75 -27.82 -15.23
N ASN A 159 14.70 -26.60 -15.78
CA ASN A 159 15.29 -26.28 -17.09
C ASN A 159 16.14 -24.99 -17.07
N ASN A 160 17.45 -25.05 -16.75
CA ASN A 160 18.47 -24.01 -17.06
C ASN A 160 18.04 -22.52 -16.96
N LEU A 161 17.14 -22.20 -16.05
CA LEU A 161 16.53 -20.89 -15.83
C LEU A 161 16.75 -20.53 -14.35
N PRO A 162 16.74 -19.22 -14.06
CA PRO A 162 17.70 -18.51 -13.21
C PRO A 162 18.31 -19.31 -12.05
N GLY A 163 19.63 -19.53 -12.12
CA GLY A 163 20.39 -20.29 -11.12
C GLY A 163 20.50 -19.60 -9.75
N SER A 164 20.01 -18.36 -9.63
CA SER A 164 20.03 -17.57 -8.40
C SER A 164 18.71 -16.84 -8.18
N ILE A 165 18.45 -16.49 -6.92
CA ILE A 165 17.31 -15.63 -6.58
C ILE A 165 17.47 -14.22 -7.19
N ALA A 166 18.70 -13.73 -7.33
CA ALA A 166 18.99 -12.46 -7.96
C ALA A 166 18.55 -12.45 -9.44
N ASP A 167 18.78 -13.55 -10.16
CA ASP A 167 18.32 -13.67 -11.55
C ASP A 167 16.80 -13.83 -11.64
N LEU A 168 16.15 -14.49 -10.68
CA LEU A 168 14.67 -14.50 -10.59
C LEU A 168 14.13 -13.09 -10.38
N ILE A 169 14.69 -12.34 -9.43
CA ILE A 169 14.32 -10.96 -9.19
C ILE A 169 14.53 -10.15 -10.46
N ARG A 170 15.69 -10.25 -11.11
CA ARG A 170 16.01 -9.51 -12.34
C ARG A 170 15.06 -9.82 -13.50
N THR A 171 14.62 -11.06 -13.66
CA THR A 171 13.89 -11.50 -14.85
C THR A 171 12.37 -11.54 -14.66
N ARG A 172 11.88 -11.66 -13.43
CA ARG A 172 10.46 -11.90 -13.13
C ARG A 172 9.83 -10.88 -12.20
N VAL A 173 10.62 -10.21 -11.37
CA VAL A 173 10.15 -9.19 -10.44
C VAL A 173 10.44 -7.80 -11.02
N ALA A 174 11.70 -7.58 -11.41
CA ALA A 174 12.12 -6.44 -12.19
C ALA A 174 11.66 -6.64 -13.65
N GLY A 175 10.77 -5.78 -14.12
CA GLY A 175 10.07 -5.94 -15.40
C GLY A 175 8.55 -5.90 -15.28
N ASP A 176 7.99 -6.21 -14.11
CA ASP A 176 6.55 -6.09 -13.82
C ASP A 176 6.23 -4.74 -13.14
N ALA A 177 6.97 -4.41 -12.08
CA ALA A 177 6.69 -3.22 -11.27
C ALA A 177 7.92 -2.39 -10.84
N LEU A 178 9.13 -2.94 -11.01
CA LEU A 178 10.37 -2.39 -10.43
C LEU A 178 11.52 -2.45 -11.44
N SER A 179 12.49 -1.55 -11.34
CA SER A 179 13.83 -1.79 -11.90
C SER A 179 14.63 -2.73 -11.01
N PHE A 180 15.71 -3.31 -11.53
CA PHE A 180 16.57 -4.19 -10.72
C PHE A 180 17.24 -3.41 -9.57
N ASP A 181 17.75 -2.21 -9.83
CA ASP A 181 18.34 -1.35 -8.79
C ASP A 181 17.33 -1.03 -7.66
N GLN A 182 16.07 -0.75 -8.03
CA GLN A 182 15.00 -0.53 -7.04
C GLN A 182 14.71 -1.78 -6.22
N ALA A 183 14.85 -2.98 -6.82
CA ALA A 183 14.68 -4.23 -6.11
C ALA A 183 15.86 -4.50 -5.16
N GLU A 184 17.10 -4.19 -5.55
CA GLU A 184 18.27 -4.27 -4.66
C GLU A 184 18.13 -3.31 -3.48
N ASP A 185 17.78 -2.04 -3.71
CA ASP A 185 17.56 -1.05 -2.64
C ASP A 185 16.49 -1.50 -1.64
N ALA A 186 15.39 -2.07 -2.15
CA ALA A 186 14.31 -2.58 -1.32
C ALA A 186 14.73 -3.83 -0.53
N ILE A 187 15.50 -4.75 -1.12
CA ILE A 187 16.05 -5.92 -0.41
C ILE A 187 16.99 -5.49 0.71
N ASP A 188 17.89 -4.55 0.43
CA ASP A 188 18.77 -3.96 1.43
C ASP A 188 17.95 -3.33 2.57
N GLY A 189 16.86 -2.64 2.24
CA GLY A 189 15.91 -2.08 3.22
C GLY A 189 15.22 -3.14 4.08
N LEU A 190 14.82 -4.26 3.48
CA LEU A 190 14.22 -5.41 4.20
C LEU A 190 15.24 -6.10 5.10
N GLN A 191 16.49 -6.28 4.64
CA GLN A 191 17.57 -6.91 5.41
C GLN A 191 17.97 -6.05 6.61
N ARG A 192 18.13 -4.73 6.43
CA ARG A 192 18.44 -3.80 7.53
C ARG A 192 17.40 -3.83 8.66
N ARG A 193 16.14 -4.10 8.32
CA ARG A 193 15.02 -4.22 9.27
C ARG A 193 14.82 -5.65 9.79
N GLY A 194 15.63 -6.61 9.35
CA GLY A 194 15.52 -8.01 9.75
C GLY A 194 14.23 -8.69 9.25
N LEU A 195 13.64 -8.21 8.16
CA LEU A 195 12.40 -8.75 7.58
C LEU A 195 12.64 -9.89 6.58
N ALA A 196 13.82 -9.89 5.95
CA ALA A 196 14.24 -10.93 5.03
C ALA A 196 15.75 -11.17 5.14
N ASP A 197 16.18 -12.36 4.72
CA ASP A 197 17.58 -12.72 4.55
C ASP A 197 17.80 -13.21 3.11
N VAL A 198 18.34 -12.33 2.27
CA VAL A 198 18.54 -12.58 0.84
C VAL A 198 20.03 -12.58 0.51
N PRO A 199 20.61 -13.75 0.22
CA PRO A 199 22.00 -13.83 -0.26
C PRO A 199 22.08 -13.41 -1.74
N LEU A 200 22.04 -12.11 -2.04
CA LEU A 200 22.11 -11.60 -3.42
C LEU A 200 23.48 -11.81 -4.09
N ARG A 201 24.56 -11.84 -3.31
CA ARG A 201 25.95 -11.84 -3.81
C ARG A 201 26.70 -13.17 -3.65
N THR A 202 26.11 -14.17 -2.98
CA THR A 202 26.73 -15.48 -2.77
C THR A 202 26.18 -16.50 -3.77
N GLN A 203 27.07 -17.05 -4.61
CA GLN A 203 26.70 -17.91 -5.74
C GLN A 203 26.16 -19.30 -5.38
N MET A 204 26.09 -19.68 -4.10
CA MET A 204 25.57 -21.00 -3.70
C MET A 204 24.86 -20.92 -2.35
N SER A 205 23.58 -20.56 -2.35
CA SER A 205 22.71 -20.97 -1.23
C SER A 205 22.14 -22.35 -1.58
N GLY A 206 22.42 -23.37 -0.76
CA GLY A 206 21.96 -24.75 -0.98
C GLY A 206 20.44 -24.94 -0.95
N SER A 207 19.67 -23.88 -0.70
CA SER A 207 18.21 -23.86 -0.61
C SER A 207 17.51 -23.56 -1.94
N GLY A 208 18.25 -23.24 -3.01
CA GLY A 208 17.69 -22.98 -4.34
C GLY A 208 17.02 -21.60 -4.46
N PRO A 209 16.68 -21.18 -5.70
CA PRO A 209 16.20 -19.82 -5.99
C PRO A 209 14.75 -19.57 -5.55
N LEU A 210 13.96 -20.64 -5.33
CA LEU A 210 12.53 -20.58 -4.95
C LEU A 210 12.27 -20.83 -3.46
N ALA A 211 13.31 -20.84 -2.62
CA ALA A 211 13.12 -20.98 -1.18
C ALA A 211 12.66 -19.65 -0.56
N LYS A 212 11.82 -19.78 0.47
CA LYS A 212 11.41 -18.68 1.34
C LYS A 212 12.63 -17.97 1.94
N ARG A 213 12.59 -16.64 1.94
CA ARG A 213 13.63 -15.73 2.45
C ARG A 213 13.15 -14.74 3.50
N THR A 214 11.86 -14.74 3.83
CA THR A 214 11.36 -13.91 4.94
C THR A 214 11.76 -14.48 6.28
N THR A 215 11.98 -13.59 7.24
CA THR A 215 12.18 -13.96 8.65
C THR A 215 10.82 -14.14 9.36
N ALA A 216 10.84 -14.59 10.61
CA ALA A 216 9.64 -14.65 11.44
C ALA A 216 8.98 -13.27 11.66
N LEU A 217 9.75 -12.18 11.60
CA LEU A 217 9.21 -10.82 11.65
C LEU A 217 8.58 -10.44 10.31
N GLY A 218 9.25 -10.74 9.19
CA GLY A 218 8.69 -10.52 7.85
C GLY A 218 7.35 -11.23 7.65
N ASP A 219 7.24 -12.48 8.12
CA ASP A 219 5.98 -13.23 8.08
C ASP A 219 4.86 -12.57 8.88
N ARG A 220 5.19 -12.01 10.06
CA ARG A 220 4.21 -11.30 10.89
C ARG A 220 3.75 -10.00 10.23
N VAL A 221 4.67 -9.25 9.63
CA VAL A 221 4.34 -8.04 8.85
C VAL A 221 3.40 -8.41 7.70
N LEU A 222 3.71 -9.45 6.92
CA LEU A 222 2.86 -9.89 5.81
C LEU A 222 1.47 -10.33 6.27
N ARG A 223 1.37 -11.06 7.38
CA ARG A 223 0.09 -11.44 7.97
C ARG A 223 -0.71 -10.22 8.42
N PHE A 224 -0.04 -9.21 8.97
CA PHE A 224 -0.67 -7.99 9.46
C PHE A 224 -1.20 -7.10 8.33
N VAL A 225 -0.52 -7.05 7.18
CA VAL A 225 -1.02 -6.33 5.98
C VAL A 225 -1.95 -7.19 5.11
N GLY A 226 -2.01 -8.50 5.34
CA GLY A 226 -2.83 -9.46 4.60
C GLY A 226 -2.60 -9.42 3.09
N ASP A 227 -3.67 -9.59 2.31
CA ASP A 227 -3.59 -9.70 0.85
C ASP A 227 -3.30 -8.37 0.12
N ALA A 228 -3.02 -7.28 0.84
CA ALA A 228 -2.60 -6.02 0.22
C ALA A 228 -1.25 -6.12 -0.52
N VAL A 229 -0.54 -7.23 -0.31
CA VAL A 229 0.76 -7.54 -0.90
C VAL A 229 0.65 -8.03 -2.34
N THR A 230 -0.52 -8.55 -2.74
CA THR A 230 -0.74 -9.10 -4.09
C THR A 230 -1.26 -8.00 -5.01
N PRO A 231 -0.56 -7.64 -6.10
CA PRO A 231 -1.12 -6.75 -7.11
C PRO A 231 -2.34 -7.43 -7.73
N GLN A 232 -3.49 -6.75 -7.72
CA GLN A 232 -4.63 -7.21 -8.47
C GLN A 232 -4.30 -7.21 -9.96
N ARG A 233 -4.55 -8.34 -10.62
CA ARG A 233 -4.47 -8.47 -12.07
C ARG A 233 -5.63 -7.67 -12.66
N GLY A 234 -5.32 -6.55 -13.31
CA GLY A 234 -6.28 -5.81 -14.14
C GLY A 234 -6.80 -4.52 -13.51
N ASP A 235 -5.94 -3.50 -13.46
CA ASP A 235 -6.37 -2.13 -13.72
C ASP A 235 -5.42 -1.55 -14.77
N THR A 236 -5.40 -2.18 -15.95
CA THR A 236 -5.11 -1.44 -17.17
C THR A 236 -6.33 -0.58 -17.43
N GLY A 237 -6.37 0.59 -16.80
CA GLY A 237 -7.31 1.63 -17.14
C GLY A 237 -7.23 1.86 -18.66
N SER A 238 -8.31 1.50 -19.35
CA SER A 238 -8.56 2.02 -20.69
C SER A 238 -8.69 3.53 -20.54
N ALA A 239 -7.65 4.23 -20.98
CA ALA A 239 -7.73 5.63 -21.35
C ALA A 239 -8.67 5.83 -22.56
#